data_AF-A0A2V9XGL7-F1
#
_entry.id   AF-A0A2V9XGL7-F1
#
_cell.length_a   1.000
_cell.length_b   1.000
_cell.length_c   1.000
_cell.angle_alpha   90.00
_cell.angle_beta   90.00
_cell.angle_gamma   90.00
#
_symmetry.space_group_name_H-M   'P 1'
#
loop_
_entity.id
_entity.type
_entity.pdbx_description
1 polymer ?
#
loop_
_entity_poly.entity_id
_entity_poly.type
_entity_poly.pdbx_seq_one_letter_code
_entity_poly.pdbx_strand_id
1 'polypeptide(L)'
;MEPAIRDGEILHVKPVVVGELCKGDIVLFGDGLKFRAHRLVVVDRGRDVFITRGDAGTESDGTVCAAQLLGTVVAKEERTGTRTQTVQLCGKRARMRALVSSLRRSGSRALRSLPILRKARLLRQSILKKKDISGTPNWLPLLLTLLSAPAAVFGQVAIDSTTSIGQRVSGATPTITLAHTTVGTNLLLVVGVSINITNNTGATVTGVTYNTTALTLAGAHNDAGNTRRVEMWSLIAPALGVNNVIVTLSLPGGTGTLGVVVGAITFTGVDQTSPLRSFVSADGAAGTPASINVPSGSNEMVLDTLATGGNQTVTLGPSQTAQWNLQSLTNAANPDVRATGSTRAGASSVPMSETFNGTSNWSVGALSVRPLQADVGVSITANGVFFPQNVSYTITVTNSGPSTATGVTLTDTLAAGLTFVSSTPSQGTCAGTSPIICNLGTITSGSSATVIVVATPSAPGSYVDTATVTATQPDLNGGNNSATAVAFVESNACSNPAKNGNGGTLAGVINTYYPATANAAAGTTAI
;
A
#
# COMPACT_ATOMS: atom_id res chain seq x y z
N MET A 1 21.78 20.70 23.02
CA MET A 1 20.80 19.87 22.31
C MET A 1 21.08 18.45 22.72
N GLU A 2 20.06 17.62 22.96
CA GLU A 2 20.30 16.18 23.08
C GLU A 2 20.82 15.66 21.74
N PRO A 3 21.76 14.70 21.73
CA PRO A 3 22.34 14.19 20.49
C PRO A 3 21.26 13.56 19.61
N ALA A 4 21.38 13.75 18.29
CA ALA A 4 20.42 13.18 17.34
C ALA A 4 20.48 11.64 17.32
N ILE A 5 21.63 11.06 17.69
CA ILE A 5 21.85 9.62 17.85
C ILE A 5 22.47 9.38 19.23
N ARG A 6 21.96 8.39 19.97
CA ARG A 6 22.50 7.94 21.26
C ARG A 6 23.08 6.52 21.13
N ASP A 7 24.03 6.20 22.01
CA ASP A 7 24.60 4.86 22.08
C ASP A 7 23.49 3.83 22.37
N GLY A 8 23.50 2.72 21.62
CA GLY A 8 22.50 1.65 21.74
C GLY A 8 21.22 1.85 20.93
N GLU A 9 21.05 2.97 20.21
CA GLU A 9 19.94 3.14 19.27
C GLU A 9 20.14 2.28 18.01
N ILE A 10 19.04 1.75 17.47
CA ILE A 10 19.05 0.98 16.22
C ILE A 10 19.07 1.96 15.04
N LEU A 11 20.03 1.78 14.14
CA LEU A 11 20.25 2.65 12.98
C LEU A 11 19.85 1.95 11.69
N HIS A 12 19.15 2.69 10.83
CA HIS A 12 18.84 2.27 9.47
C HIS A 12 19.88 2.89 8.54
N VAL A 13 20.68 2.04 7.91
CA VAL A 13 21.86 2.42 7.13
C VAL A 13 21.67 2.01 5.68
N LYS A 14 21.91 2.94 4.75
CA LYS A 14 21.98 2.64 3.31
C LYS A 14 23.44 2.47 2.88
N PRO A 15 23.73 1.64 1.86
CA PRO A 15 25.05 1.57 1.26
C PRO A 15 25.55 2.96 0.84
N VAL A 16 26.84 3.21 1.02
CA VAL A 16 27.45 4.51 0.71
C VAL A 16 27.94 4.57 -0.73
N VAL A 17 27.53 5.61 -1.46
CA VAL A 17 28.16 6.02 -2.71
C VAL A 17 28.99 7.26 -2.41
N VAL A 18 30.32 7.10 -2.40
CA VAL A 18 31.28 8.15 -1.97
C VAL A 18 31.10 9.45 -2.76
N GLY A 19 30.79 9.33 -4.06
CA GLY A 19 30.50 10.46 -4.95
C GLY A 19 29.31 11.31 -4.53
N GLU A 20 28.38 10.74 -3.75
CA GLU A 20 27.14 11.40 -3.33
C GLU A 20 27.21 11.99 -1.92
N LEU A 21 28.26 11.66 -1.15
CA LEU A 21 28.41 12.11 0.23
C LEU A 21 28.52 13.63 0.30
N CYS A 22 27.65 14.26 1.08
CA CYS A 22 27.63 15.70 1.25
C CYS A 22 27.98 16.08 2.69
N LYS A 23 28.52 17.30 2.86
CA LYS A 23 28.65 17.90 4.18
C LYS A 23 27.28 17.94 4.87
N GLY A 24 27.22 17.44 6.09
CA GLY A 24 26.01 17.36 6.90
C GLY A 24 25.35 15.98 6.91
N ASP A 25 25.76 15.05 6.04
CA ASP A 25 25.28 13.67 6.08
C ASP A 25 25.82 12.96 7.32
N ILE A 26 25.06 12.00 7.84
CA ILE A 26 25.49 11.16 8.96
C ILE A 26 25.98 9.84 8.38
N VAL A 27 27.20 9.45 8.69
CA VAL A 27 27.84 8.23 8.18
C VAL A 27 28.17 7.29 9.32
N LEU A 28 27.98 5.99 9.07
CA LEU A 28 28.47 4.92 9.92
C LEU A 28 29.85 4.51 9.41
N PHE A 29 30.84 4.47 10.29
CA PHE A 29 32.21 4.10 9.94
C PHE A 29 32.87 3.28 11.05
N GLY A 30 33.87 2.48 10.66
CA GLY A 30 34.69 1.72 11.60
C GLY A 30 35.81 2.58 12.19
N ASP A 31 35.98 2.53 13.50
CA ASP A 31 37.07 3.14 14.26
C ASP A 31 37.69 2.07 15.17
N GLY A 32 38.71 1.37 14.65
CA GLY A 32 39.28 0.20 15.31
C GLY A 32 38.26 -0.94 15.46
N LEU A 33 38.02 -1.39 16.71
CA LEU A 33 37.02 -2.42 17.04
C LEU A 33 35.62 -1.86 17.33
N LYS A 34 35.37 -0.56 17.05
CA LYS A 34 34.10 0.12 17.34
C LYS A 34 33.49 0.68 16.07
N PHE A 35 32.17 0.82 16.07
CA PHE A 35 31.43 1.55 15.03
C PHE A 35 30.96 2.90 15.57
N ARG A 36 31.08 3.95 14.76
CA ARG A 36 30.64 5.31 15.09
C ARG A 36 29.74 5.88 14.01
N ALA A 37 28.69 6.59 14.43
CA ALA A 37 27.74 7.24 13.55
C ALA A 37 27.80 8.76 13.72
N HIS A 38 28.59 9.44 12.89
CA HIS A 38 28.87 10.88 13.05
C HIS A 38 28.54 11.68 11.80
N ARG A 39 28.45 13.00 11.94
CA ARG A 39 28.13 13.92 10.86
C ARG A 39 29.38 14.33 10.09
N LEU A 40 29.32 14.31 8.77
CA LEU A 40 30.37 14.84 7.90
C LEU A 40 30.43 16.36 7.99
N VAL A 41 31.56 16.90 8.43
CA VAL A 41 31.81 18.34 8.52
C VAL A 41 32.73 18.85 7.41
N VAL A 42 33.56 17.97 6.85
CA VAL A 42 34.38 18.19 5.65
C VAL A 42 34.29 16.98 4.74
N VAL A 43 34.17 17.24 3.44
CA VAL A 43 34.11 16.23 2.39
C VAL A 43 35.03 16.67 1.25
N ASP A 44 36.19 16.03 1.11
CA ASP A 44 37.10 16.17 -0.03
C ASP A 44 37.20 14.82 -0.76
N ARG A 45 36.32 14.67 -1.77
CA ARG A 45 36.20 13.43 -2.55
C ARG A 45 37.40 13.19 -3.47
N GLY A 46 38.11 14.25 -3.85
CA GLY A 46 39.26 14.14 -4.75
C GLY A 46 40.51 13.62 -4.04
N ARG A 47 40.62 13.85 -2.73
CA ARG A 47 41.72 13.36 -1.89
C ARG A 47 41.33 12.20 -0.96
N ASP A 48 40.10 11.72 -1.07
CA ASP A 48 39.52 10.70 -0.19
C ASP A 48 39.58 11.05 1.31
N VAL A 49 39.31 12.32 1.63
CA VAL A 49 39.41 12.86 2.99
C VAL A 49 38.04 13.32 3.48
N PHE A 50 37.54 12.66 4.51
CA PHE A 50 36.30 13.00 5.20
C PHE A 50 36.62 13.34 6.65
N ILE A 51 36.06 14.44 7.16
CA ILE A 51 36.17 14.77 8.59
C ILE A 51 34.78 14.62 9.18
N THR A 52 34.68 13.81 10.22
CA THR A 52 33.43 13.57 10.94
C THR A 52 33.40 14.35 12.24
N ARG A 53 32.21 14.54 12.78
CA ARG A 53 31.99 15.12 14.10
C ARG A 53 30.76 14.50 14.73
N GLY A 54 30.90 13.96 15.94
CA GLY A 54 29.76 13.53 16.74
C GLY A 54 28.80 14.69 17.04
N ASP A 55 27.49 14.45 17.02
CA ASP A 55 26.47 15.49 17.21
C ASP A 55 26.48 16.10 18.64
N ALA A 56 27.03 15.39 19.63
CA ALA A 56 27.30 15.89 20.98
C ALA A 56 28.72 16.48 21.14
N GLY A 57 29.62 16.23 20.19
CA GLY A 57 31.02 16.67 20.25
C GLY A 57 31.15 18.15 19.94
N THR A 58 32.06 18.85 20.63
CA THR A 58 32.40 20.25 20.36
C THR A 58 33.49 20.39 19.32
N GLU A 59 34.32 19.37 19.14
CA GLU A 59 35.46 19.30 18.22
C GLU A 59 35.19 18.29 17.11
N SER A 60 35.91 18.43 16.00
CA SER A 60 35.88 17.44 14.91
C SER A 60 36.70 16.22 15.31
N ASP A 61 36.26 15.04 14.87
CA ASP A 61 37.03 13.82 15.00
C ASP A 61 38.15 13.77 13.95
N GLY A 62 38.98 12.72 14.01
CA GLY A 62 40.04 12.47 13.04
C GLY A 62 39.53 12.28 11.61
N THR A 63 40.46 12.28 10.66
CA THR A 63 40.18 12.01 9.25
C THR A 63 39.75 10.57 9.03
N VAL A 64 38.71 10.39 8.22
CA VAL A 64 38.15 9.11 7.77
C VAL A 64 38.32 9.05 6.25
N CYS A 65 38.76 7.91 5.72
CA CYS A 65 38.80 7.69 4.26
C CYS A 65 37.52 6.97 3.79
N ALA A 66 37.19 7.01 2.49
CA ALA A 66 35.98 6.38 1.97
C ALA A 66 35.89 4.90 2.30
N ALA A 67 37.03 4.19 2.33
CA ALA A 67 37.11 2.77 2.63
C ALA A 67 36.65 2.43 4.07
N GLN A 68 36.67 3.39 4.99
CA GLN A 68 36.20 3.21 6.36
C GLN A 68 34.69 3.49 6.53
N LEU A 69 34.05 4.09 5.53
CA LEU A 69 32.62 4.38 5.54
C LEU A 69 31.82 3.14 5.17
N LEU A 70 30.98 2.70 6.10
CA LEU A 70 30.16 1.49 5.96
C LEU A 70 28.78 1.81 5.36
N GLY A 71 28.32 3.05 5.51
CA GLY A 71 27.04 3.49 4.99
C GLY A 71 26.61 4.86 5.46
N THR A 72 25.54 5.39 4.86
CA THR A 72 24.89 6.63 5.32
C THR A 72 23.71 6.28 6.23
N VAL A 73 23.64 6.89 7.40
CA VAL A 73 22.53 6.70 8.34
C VAL A 73 21.34 7.54 7.87
N VAL A 74 20.23 6.88 7.54
CA VAL A 74 19.02 7.52 6.98
C VAL A 74 17.91 7.70 8.01
N ALA A 75 17.86 6.82 9.01
CA ALA A 75 16.91 6.89 10.11
C ALA A 75 17.47 6.22 11.36
N LYS A 76 16.84 6.49 12.50
CA LYS A 76 17.07 5.78 13.76
C LYS A 76 15.75 5.30 14.35
N GLU A 77 15.80 4.34 15.25
CA GLU A 77 14.65 3.98 16.09
C GLU A 77 14.78 4.62 17.46
N GLU A 78 13.75 5.36 17.85
CA GLU A 78 13.64 6.02 19.15
C GLU A 78 12.51 5.38 19.95
N ARG A 79 12.79 4.99 21.20
CA ARG A 79 11.80 4.39 22.10
C ARG A 79 11.17 5.48 22.96
N THR A 80 9.89 5.75 22.73
CA THR A 80 9.11 6.72 23.51
C THR A 80 8.08 5.97 24.35
N GLY A 81 8.42 5.66 25.59
CA GLY A 81 7.61 4.83 26.48
C GLY A 81 7.55 3.37 26.02
N THR A 82 6.36 2.83 25.75
CA THR A 82 6.16 1.44 25.30
C THR A 82 6.18 1.26 23.78
N ARG A 83 6.32 2.34 23.00
CA ARG A 83 6.33 2.30 21.53
C ARG A 83 7.70 2.67 20.96
N THR A 84 8.12 1.96 19.91
CA THR A 84 9.30 2.29 19.10
C THR A 84 8.84 3.07 17.87
N GLN A 85 9.50 4.20 17.59
CA GLN A 85 9.22 5.03 16.42
C GLN A 85 10.48 5.21 15.57
N THR A 86 10.36 5.01 14.26
CA THR A 86 11.44 5.31 13.31
C THR A 86 11.48 6.81 12.99
N VAL A 87 12.60 7.46 13.33
CA VAL A 87 12.86 8.88 13.08
C VAL A 87 13.78 9.02 11.87
N GLN A 88 13.24 9.60 10.80
CA GLN A 88 14.00 9.89 9.59
C GLN A 88 15.00 11.04 9.82
N LEU A 89 16.27 10.77 9.52
CA LEU A 89 17.40 11.69 9.67
C LEU A 89 17.80 12.36 8.35
N CYS A 90 17.23 11.89 7.22
CA CYS A 90 17.46 12.43 5.88
C CYS A 90 16.21 13.10 5.27
N GLY A 91 16.39 13.96 4.26
CA GLY A 91 15.28 14.61 3.52
C GLY A 91 14.89 16.03 3.99
N LYS A 92 14.04 16.71 3.19
CA LYS A 92 13.64 18.13 3.40
C LYS A 92 13.04 18.38 4.79
N ARG A 93 12.25 17.45 5.34
CA ARG A 93 11.64 17.56 6.68
C ARG A 93 12.68 17.42 7.81
N ALA A 94 13.68 16.56 7.67
CA ALA A 94 14.78 16.42 8.63
C ALA A 94 15.71 17.64 8.61
N ARG A 95 16.04 18.15 7.41
CA ARG A 95 16.78 19.42 7.24
C ARG A 95 16.03 20.61 7.83
N MET A 96 14.69 20.65 7.73
CA MET A 96 13.87 21.70 8.32
C MET A 96 13.84 21.61 9.86
N ARG A 97 13.81 20.41 10.46
CA ARG A 97 13.96 20.24 11.92
C ARG A 97 15.34 20.68 12.41
N ALA A 98 16.41 20.32 11.68
CA ALA A 98 17.77 20.77 11.97
C ALA A 98 17.92 22.29 11.80
N LEU A 99 17.33 22.88 10.76
CA LEU A 99 17.34 24.33 10.50
C LEU A 99 16.53 25.12 11.55
N VAL A 100 15.36 24.63 11.97
CA VAL A 100 14.56 25.21 13.06
C VAL A 100 15.34 25.18 14.37
N SER A 101 16.13 24.13 14.58
CA SER A 101 16.96 23.99 15.76
C SER A 101 18.23 24.87 15.74
N SER A 102 18.78 25.15 14.55
CA SER A 102 19.89 26.12 14.38
C SER A 102 19.40 27.58 14.40
N LEU A 103 18.20 27.85 13.87
CA LEU A 103 17.53 29.16 13.95
C LEU A 103 17.12 29.52 15.38
N ARG A 104 16.79 28.54 16.23
CA ARG A 104 16.65 28.73 17.69
C ARG A 104 17.95 29.20 18.36
N ARG A 105 19.11 28.94 17.75
CA ARG A 105 20.43 29.41 18.21
C ARG A 105 20.75 30.83 17.73
N SER A 106 20.23 31.26 16.58
CA SER A 106 20.41 32.63 16.07
C SER A 106 19.32 33.61 16.52
N GLY A 107 18.13 33.12 16.89
CA GLY A 107 16.98 33.93 17.30
C GLY A 107 17.05 34.49 18.73
N SER A 108 17.99 34.03 19.57
CA SER A 108 18.16 34.51 20.95
C SER A 108 18.97 35.82 21.06
N ARG A 109 19.25 36.52 19.96
CA ARG A 109 19.85 37.87 19.97
C ARG A 109 19.05 38.96 19.24
N ALA A 110 17.90 38.66 18.63
CA ALA A 110 17.21 39.62 17.75
C ALA A 110 15.69 39.78 17.98
N LEU A 111 15.21 39.57 19.21
CA LEU A 111 13.82 39.89 19.59
C LEU A 111 13.78 40.77 20.85
N ARG A 112 14.30 42.00 20.69
CA ARG A 112 13.97 43.16 21.52
C ARG A 112 13.86 44.41 20.64
N SER A 113 13.00 44.38 19.63
CA SER A 113 12.41 45.60 19.06
C SER A 113 11.49 45.23 17.91
N LEU A 114 10.18 45.28 18.14
CA LEU A 114 9.21 46.08 17.38
C LEU A 114 7.79 45.49 17.52
N PRO A 115 6.83 46.25 18.04
CA PRO A 115 5.41 45.89 18.07
C PRO A 115 4.74 46.40 16.79
N ILE A 116 3.72 45.72 16.26
CA ILE A 116 2.49 46.31 15.69
C ILE A 116 1.45 45.19 15.54
N LEU A 117 0.45 45.22 16.42
CA LEU A 117 -0.85 44.60 16.23
C LEU A 117 -1.87 45.66 16.67
N ARG A 118 -2.53 46.32 15.71
CA ARG A 118 -3.84 46.98 15.90
C ARG A 118 -4.32 47.64 14.61
N LYS A 119 -5.35 47.05 13.99
CA LYS A 119 -6.70 47.63 13.83
C LYS A 119 -7.45 46.92 12.71
N ALA A 120 -8.43 46.11 13.09
CA ALA A 120 -9.63 45.90 12.31
C ALA A 120 -10.55 47.12 12.45
N ARG A 121 -11.36 47.42 11.42
CA ARG A 121 -12.84 47.58 11.43
C ARG A 121 -13.33 48.50 10.29
N LEU A 122 -14.49 48.14 9.71
CA LEU A 122 -15.43 48.95 8.89
C LEU A 122 -15.07 49.05 7.39
N LEU A 123 -15.97 49.01 6.40
CA LEU A 123 -17.41 49.28 6.32
C LEU A 123 -18.02 48.67 5.02
N ARG A 124 -19.34 48.79 4.88
CA ARG A 124 -20.32 48.02 4.09
C ARG A 124 -20.79 48.81 2.83
N GLN A 125 -21.08 48.07 1.74
CA GLN A 125 -22.01 48.32 0.59
C GLN A 125 -22.23 49.73 0.01
N SER A 126 -22.13 49.88 -1.33
CA SER A 126 -23.24 50.32 -2.22
C SER A 126 -22.85 50.55 -3.70
N ILE A 127 -23.64 49.92 -4.61
CA ILE A 127 -24.30 50.47 -5.82
C ILE A 127 -23.47 50.83 -7.09
N LEU A 128 -23.70 49.98 -8.12
CA LEU A 128 -23.96 50.23 -9.56
C LEU A 128 -23.53 51.56 -10.21
N LYS A 129 -22.73 51.47 -11.28
CA LYS A 129 -23.04 52.13 -12.57
C LYS A 129 -22.31 51.47 -13.76
N LYS A 130 -23.10 51.29 -14.83
CA LYS A 130 -22.75 50.80 -16.18
C LYS A 130 -21.45 51.36 -16.75
N LYS A 131 -20.73 50.53 -17.49
CA LYS A 131 -20.10 50.96 -18.75
C LYS A 131 -20.08 49.78 -19.73
N ASP A 132 -20.85 49.95 -20.81
CA ASP A 132 -20.81 49.11 -22.00
C ASP A 132 -19.39 49.08 -22.58
N ILE A 133 -18.86 47.89 -22.83
CA ILE A 133 -17.78 47.67 -23.79
C ILE A 133 -18.20 46.47 -24.64
N SER A 134 -18.78 46.79 -25.79
CA SER A 134 -18.96 45.89 -26.93
C SER A 134 -17.59 45.55 -27.53
N GLY A 135 -17.30 44.26 -27.69
CA GLY A 135 -16.14 43.80 -28.45
C GLY A 135 -15.62 42.42 -28.01
N THR A 136 -16.35 41.36 -28.30
CA THR A 136 -15.83 39.98 -28.20
C THR A 136 -15.76 39.37 -29.60
N PRO A 137 -14.58 38.96 -30.10
CA PRO A 137 -14.53 38.06 -31.24
C PRO A 137 -14.86 36.64 -30.79
N ASN A 138 -15.58 35.98 -31.68
CA ASN A 138 -16.23 34.70 -31.59
C ASN A 138 -15.22 33.54 -31.49
N TRP A 139 -14.88 33.07 -30.28
CA TRP A 139 -14.03 31.88 -30.03
C TRP A 139 -14.82 30.71 -29.41
N LEU A 140 -16.00 30.42 -29.96
CA LEU A 140 -16.72 29.15 -29.76
C LEU A 140 -16.97 28.58 -31.16
N PRO A 141 -16.00 27.87 -31.76
CA PRO A 141 -15.99 26.41 -31.63
C PRO A 141 -14.58 25.82 -31.75
N LEU A 142 -13.81 25.82 -30.66
CA LEU A 142 -12.60 24.99 -30.54
C LEU A 142 -12.52 24.25 -29.18
N LEU A 143 -13.60 24.31 -28.40
CA LEU A 143 -13.71 23.72 -27.07
C LEU A 143 -14.79 22.60 -27.02
N LEU A 144 -15.13 22.01 -28.16
CA LEU A 144 -16.12 20.91 -28.24
C LEU A 144 -15.67 19.74 -29.15
N THR A 145 -14.35 19.54 -29.31
CA THR A 145 -13.77 18.37 -30.00
C THR A 145 -12.55 17.77 -29.27
N LEU A 146 -12.38 18.10 -27.98
CA LEU A 146 -11.32 17.53 -27.12
C LEU A 146 -11.87 16.72 -25.92
N LEU A 147 -13.15 16.35 -25.95
CA LEU A 147 -13.77 15.39 -25.02
C LEU A 147 -14.33 14.15 -25.73
N SER A 148 -13.61 13.67 -26.73
CA SER A 148 -13.81 12.32 -27.27
C SER A 148 -12.46 11.65 -27.53
N ALA A 149 -11.55 11.74 -26.56
CA ALA A 149 -10.73 10.57 -26.30
C ALA A 149 -11.69 9.56 -25.66
N PRO A 150 -11.76 8.29 -26.11
CA PRO A 150 -12.29 7.27 -25.23
C PRO A 150 -11.39 7.33 -23.99
N ALA A 151 -11.89 7.91 -22.90
CA ALA A 151 -11.41 7.47 -21.61
C ALA A 151 -11.58 5.96 -21.69
N ALA A 152 -10.47 5.23 -21.69
CA ALA A 152 -10.53 3.79 -21.52
C ALA A 152 -11.48 3.59 -20.34
N VAL A 153 -12.62 2.96 -20.59
CA VAL A 153 -13.57 2.64 -19.53
C VAL A 153 -12.84 1.57 -18.72
N PHE A 154 -12.06 2.02 -17.75
CA PHE A 154 -11.43 1.17 -16.77
C PHE A 154 -12.56 0.41 -16.08
N GLY A 155 -12.38 -0.89 -15.84
CA GLY A 155 -13.39 -1.74 -15.21
C GLY A 155 -13.72 -1.23 -13.81
N GLN A 156 -14.67 -0.31 -13.72
CA GLN A 156 -15.19 0.22 -12.48
C GLN A 156 -16.07 -0.86 -11.85
N VAL A 157 -15.97 -1.05 -10.53
CA VAL A 157 -16.97 -1.83 -9.81
C VAL A 157 -18.34 -1.20 -10.06
N ALA A 158 -19.27 -1.99 -10.59
CA ALA A 158 -20.63 -1.55 -10.85
C ALA A 158 -21.62 -2.44 -10.10
N ILE A 159 -22.84 -1.93 -9.91
CA ILE A 159 -23.93 -2.71 -9.31
C ILE A 159 -24.58 -3.55 -10.41
N ASP A 160 -24.63 -4.85 -10.20
CA ASP A 160 -25.37 -5.80 -11.05
C ASP A 160 -26.85 -5.80 -10.66
N SER A 161 -27.13 -5.98 -9.37
CA SER A 161 -28.49 -6.06 -8.85
C SER A 161 -28.57 -5.79 -7.35
N THR A 162 -29.75 -5.36 -6.89
CA THR A 162 -30.04 -5.14 -5.47
C THR A 162 -31.44 -5.66 -5.14
N THR A 163 -31.56 -6.38 -4.03
CA THR A 163 -32.85 -6.85 -3.47
C THR A 163 -32.81 -6.72 -1.95
N SER A 164 -33.95 -6.44 -1.32
CA SER A 164 -33.99 -6.31 0.14
C SER A 164 -35.34 -6.69 0.71
N ILE A 165 -35.36 -7.09 1.98
CA ILE A 165 -36.55 -7.46 2.73
C ILE A 165 -36.43 -7.01 4.19
N GLY A 166 -37.53 -6.56 4.78
CA GLY A 166 -37.66 -6.31 6.21
C GLY A 166 -38.73 -7.23 6.79
N GLN A 167 -38.44 -7.90 7.90
CA GLN A 167 -39.39 -8.80 8.55
C GLN A 167 -39.14 -8.90 10.06
N ARG A 168 -40.18 -9.24 10.82
CA ARG A 168 -40.02 -9.79 12.17
C ARG A 168 -39.81 -11.29 12.13
N VAL A 169 -38.92 -11.78 12.99
CA VAL A 169 -38.65 -13.20 13.18
C VAL A 169 -38.81 -13.60 14.65
N SER A 170 -39.18 -14.86 14.87
CA SER A 170 -39.37 -15.45 16.21
C SER A 170 -39.06 -16.95 16.19
N GLY A 171 -38.80 -17.54 17.35
CA GLY A 171 -38.36 -18.93 17.49
C GLY A 171 -36.85 -19.03 17.70
N ALA A 172 -36.34 -20.22 18.04
CA ALA A 172 -34.94 -20.41 18.42
C ALA A 172 -33.95 -20.21 17.26
N THR A 173 -34.31 -20.67 16.06
CA THR A 173 -33.46 -20.61 14.86
C THR A 173 -34.25 -20.18 13.62
N PRO A 174 -34.75 -18.93 13.57
CA PRO A 174 -35.55 -18.47 12.46
C PRO A 174 -34.70 -18.21 11.22
N THR A 175 -35.34 -18.30 10.05
CA THR A 175 -34.73 -18.01 8.74
C THR A 175 -35.47 -16.90 8.01
N ILE A 176 -34.74 -16.07 7.28
CA ILE A 176 -35.28 -15.08 6.33
C ILE A 176 -34.81 -15.47 4.94
N THR A 177 -35.73 -15.49 3.98
CA THR A 177 -35.44 -15.84 2.59
C THR A 177 -35.84 -14.71 1.66
N LEU A 178 -34.94 -14.31 0.76
CA LEU A 178 -35.24 -13.38 -0.33
C LEU A 178 -34.70 -13.91 -1.66
N ALA A 179 -35.46 -13.75 -2.74
CA ALA A 179 -34.99 -14.03 -4.08
C ALA A 179 -34.07 -12.92 -4.56
N HIS A 180 -32.95 -13.29 -5.19
CA HIS A 180 -31.95 -12.38 -5.72
C HIS A 180 -31.48 -12.88 -7.10
N THR A 181 -31.33 -11.97 -8.05
CA THR A 181 -30.99 -12.29 -9.45
C THR A 181 -29.62 -11.76 -9.79
N THR A 182 -28.77 -12.56 -10.42
CA THR A 182 -27.46 -12.10 -10.93
C THR A 182 -27.30 -12.40 -12.42
N VAL A 183 -26.69 -11.48 -13.16
CA VAL A 183 -26.59 -11.55 -14.64
C VAL A 183 -25.23 -11.19 -15.21
N GLY A 184 -24.38 -10.48 -14.46
CA GLY A 184 -23.06 -10.02 -14.92
C GLY A 184 -21.94 -11.06 -14.86
N THR A 185 -20.70 -10.56 -14.83
CA THR A 185 -19.47 -11.38 -14.75
C THR A 185 -18.54 -10.82 -13.69
N ASN A 186 -17.60 -11.63 -13.18
CA ASN A 186 -16.70 -11.21 -12.10
C ASN A 186 -17.50 -10.66 -10.91
N LEU A 187 -18.44 -11.48 -10.46
CA LEU A 187 -19.48 -11.09 -9.55
C LEU A 187 -19.01 -11.20 -8.10
N LEU A 188 -19.50 -10.31 -7.26
CA LEU A 188 -19.44 -10.41 -5.80
C LEU A 188 -20.82 -10.11 -5.24
N LEU A 189 -21.42 -11.11 -4.59
CA LEU A 189 -22.61 -10.89 -3.77
C LEU A 189 -22.18 -10.43 -2.38
N VAL A 190 -22.76 -9.34 -1.89
CA VAL A 190 -22.65 -8.88 -0.51
C VAL A 190 -24.05 -8.80 0.12
N VAL A 191 -24.19 -9.37 1.31
CA VAL A 191 -25.44 -9.39 2.08
C VAL A 191 -25.22 -8.63 3.38
N GLY A 192 -25.89 -7.49 3.53
CA GLY A 192 -26.00 -6.74 4.78
C GLY A 192 -27.18 -7.22 5.60
N VAL A 193 -26.97 -7.48 6.88
CA VAL A 193 -28.01 -7.88 7.83
C VAL A 193 -28.04 -6.88 8.99
N SER A 194 -29.17 -6.23 9.20
CA SER A 194 -29.39 -5.25 10.27
C SER A 194 -30.45 -5.75 11.23
N ILE A 195 -30.16 -5.75 12.52
CA ILE A 195 -30.99 -6.37 13.57
C ILE A 195 -31.17 -5.40 14.73
N ASN A 196 -32.39 -5.33 15.26
CA ASN A 196 -32.63 -4.79 16.60
C ASN A 196 -32.60 -5.93 17.61
N ILE A 197 -31.52 -5.99 18.41
CA ILE A 197 -31.25 -7.03 19.40
C ILE A 197 -31.63 -6.61 20.83
N THR A 198 -32.33 -5.49 21.02
CA THR A 198 -32.68 -4.96 22.36
C THR A 198 -33.39 -5.99 23.24
N ASN A 199 -34.27 -6.81 22.65
CA ASN A 199 -35.04 -7.82 23.37
C ASN A 199 -34.38 -9.21 23.42
N ASN A 200 -33.25 -9.40 22.75
CA ASN A 200 -32.44 -10.61 22.81
C ASN A 200 -30.99 -10.25 22.45
N THR A 201 -30.25 -9.76 23.43
CA THR A 201 -28.90 -9.20 23.24
C THR A 201 -27.87 -10.23 22.78
N GLY A 202 -28.18 -11.53 22.94
CA GLY A 202 -27.36 -12.63 22.46
C GLY A 202 -27.68 -13.08 21.04
N ALA A 203 -28.64 -12.45 20.36
CA ALA A 203 -29.02 -12.85 19.02
C ALA A 203 -27.91 -12.57 17.98
N THR A 204 -27.66 -13.56 17.12
CA THR A 204 -26.62 -13.51 16.08
C THR A 204 -27.11 -14.13 14.77
N VAL A 205 -26.45 -13.81 13.66
CA VAL A 205 -26.60 -14.58 12.42
C VAL A 205 -25.65 -15.78 12.50
N THR A 206 -26.17 -16.98 12.37
CA THR A 206 -25.37 -18.22 12.40
C THR A 206 -24.86 -18.62 11.02
N GLY A 207 -25.49 -18.10 9.95
CA GLY A 207 -25.03 -18.32 8.59
C GLY A 207 -25.91 -17.63 7.57
N VAL A 208 -25.30 -17.34 6.42
CA VAL A 208 -25.99 -16.86 5.22
C VAL A 208 -25.63 -17.77 4.06
N THR A 209 -26.63 -18.20 3.28
CA THR A 209 -26.41 -19.00 2.07
C THR A 209 -27.06 -18.35 0.86
N TYR A 210 -26.52 -18.66 -0.32
CA TYR A 210 -27.10 -18.40 -1.62
C TYR A 210 -27.49 -19.75 -2.23
N ASN A 211 -28.78 -20.09 -2.15
CA ASN A 211 -29.29 -21.46 -2.14
C ASN A 211 -28.54 -22.31 -1.11
N THR A 212 -27.69 -23.23 -1.58
CA THR A 212 -26.90 -24.15 -0.74
C THR A 212 -25.47 -23.67 -0.50
N THR A 213 -25.00 -22.66 -1.23
CA THR A 213 -23.62 -22.15 -1.13
C THR A 213 -23.50 -21.19 0.05
N ALA A 214 -22.62 -21.48 1.00
CA ALA A 214 -22.39 -20.60 2.15
C ALA A 214 -21.64 -19.31 1.75
N LEU A 215 -22.05 -18.20 2.34
CA LEU A 215 -21.31 -16.94 2.30
C LEU A 215 -20.27 -16.90 3.42
N THR A 216 -19.20 -16.14 3.18
CA THR A 216 -18.18 -15.84 4.18
C THR A 216 -18.53 -14.56 4.94
N LEU A 217 -18.44 -14.58 6.27
CA LEU A 217 -18.62 -13.38 7.09
C LEU A 217 -17.47 -12.39 6.84
N ALA A 218 -17.79 -11.19 6.38
CA ALA A 218 -16.83 -10.10 6.20
C ALA A 218 -16.62 -9.31 7.51
N GLY A 219 -17.68 -9.17 8.31
CA GLY A 219 -17.60 -8.54 9.63
C GLY A 219 -18.96 -8.35 10.30
N ALA A 220 -18.93 -8.14 11.61
CA ALA A 220 -20.10 -7.94 12.43
C ALA A 220 -19.81 -6.89 13.51
N HIS A 221 -20.84 -6.14 13.91
CA HIS A 221 -20.72 -5.12 14.95
C HIS A 221 -22.02 -4.96 15.73
N ASN A 222 -21.89 -4.77 17.04
CA ASN A 222 -22.97 -4.32 17.90
C ASN A 222 -22.68 -2.88 18.36
N ASP A 223 -23.71 -2.07 18.54
CA ASP A 223 -23.54 -0.83 19.29
C ASP A 223 -23.12 -1.11 20.74
N ALA A 224 -22.51 -0.12 21.40
CA ALA A 224 -22.06 -0.23 22.78
C ALA A 224 -23.16 -0.67 23.77
N GLY A 225 -24.43 -0.35 23.47
CA GLY A 225 -25.58 -0.76 24.26
C GLY A 225 -26.07 -2.19 24.02
N ASN A 226 -25.52 -2.93 23.04
CA ASN A 226 -26.02 -4.22 22.55
C ASN A 226 -27.53 -4.17 22.22
N THR A 227 -27.95 -3.13 21.52
CA THR A 227 -29.33 -2.91 21.07
C THR A 227 -29.50 -3.01 19.56
N ARG A 228 -28.44 -2.73 18.80
CA ARG A 228 -28.38 -2.75 17.33
C ARG A 228 -27.20 -3.60 16.91
N ARG A 229 -27.42 -4.38 15.86
CA ARG A 229 -26.39 -5.23 15.28
C ARG A 229 -26.42 -5.09 13.76
N VAL A 230 -25.24 -5.08 13.16
CA VAL A 230 -25.03 -5.15 11.73
C VAL A 230 -24.03 -6.24 11.41
N GLU A 231 -24.26 -6.94 10.29
CA GLU A 231 -23.32 -7.91 9.75
C GLU A 231 -23.24 -7.75 8.23
N MET A 232 -22.09 -8.06 7.65
CA MET A 232 -21.89 -8.14 6.21
C MET A 232 -21.28 -9.48 5.85
N TRP A 233 -21.88 -10.14 4.88
CA TRP A 233 -21.50 -11.46 4.37
C TRP A 233 -21.24 -11.38 2.88
N SER A 234 -20.36 -12.21 2.34
CA SER A 234 -19.99 -12.16 0.91
C SER A 234 -19.83 -13.53 0.25
N LEU A 235 -20.15 -13.61 -1.03
CA LEU A 235 -19.87 -14.75 -1.90
C LEU A 235 -19.22 -14.27 -3.19
N ILE A 236 -18.04 -14.82 -3.48
CA ILE A 236 -17.33 -14.63 -4.74
C ILE A 236 -17.97 -15.52 -5.80
N ALA A 237 -18.15 -15.00 -7.01
CA ALA A 237 -18.74 -15.73 -8.13
C ALA A 237 -20.09 -16.42 -7.80
N PRO A 238 -21.11 -15.69 -7.30
CA PRO A 238 -22.44 -16.25 -7.11
C PRO A 238 -22.99 -16.85 -8.42
N ALA A 239 -23.78 -17.92 -8.30
CA ALA A 239 -24.43 -18.54 -9.45
C ALA A 239 -25.40 -17.57 -10.14
N LEU A 240 -25.41 -17.58 -11.47
CA LEU A 240 -26.25 -16.74 -12.32
C LEU A 240 -27.74 -17.11 -12.19
N GLY A 241 -28.60 -16.16 -12.55
CA GLY A 241 -30.05 -16.31 -12.50
C GLY A 241 -30.64 -16.03 -11.12
N VAL A 242 -31.89 -16.45 -10.94
CA VAL A 242 -32.65 -16.22 -9.69
C VAL A 242 -32.31 -17.31 -8.68
N ASN A 243 -31.78 -16.92 -7.53
CA ASN A 243 -31.49 -17.82 -6.41
C ASN A 243 -31.91 -17.17 -5.09
N ASN A 244 -31.99 -17.96 -4.02
CA ASN A 244 -32.44 -17.48 -2.73
C ASN A 244 -31.26 -17.13 -1.83
N VAL A 245 -31.22 -15.90 -1.32
CA VAL A 245 -30.41 -15.58 -0.13
C VAL A 245 -31.20 -16.04 1.10
N ILE A 246 -30.59 -16.88 1.93
CA ILE A 246 -31.18 -17.42 3.17
C ILE A 246 -30.31 -17.00 4.34
N VAL A 247 -30.86 -16.21 5.26
CA VAL A 247 -30.20 -15.78 6.49
C VAL A 247 -30.76 -16.59 7.65
N THR A 248 -29.89 -17.29 8.39
CA THR A 248 -30.27 -18.07 9.58
C THR A 248 -29.78 -17.36 10.82
N LEU A 249 -30.66 -17.15 11.79
CA LEU A 249 -30.35 -16.52 13.05
C LEU A 249 -30.38 -17.52 14.22
N SER A 250 -29.70 -17.20 15.30
CA SER A 250 -29.88 -17.85 16.60
C SER A 250 -30.42 -16.84 17.61
N LEU A 251 -31.50 -17.23 18.30
CA LEU A 251 -32.09 -16.48 19.41
C LEU A 251 -31.91 -17.31 20.69
N PRO A 252 -30.84 -17.06 21.48
CA PRO A 252 -30.63 -17.75 22.75
C PRO A 252 -31.86 -17.68 23.65
N GLY A 253 -32.20 -18.82 24.28
CA GLY A 253 -33.39 -18.97 25.11
C GLY A 253 -34.69 -19.24 24.34
N GLY A 254 -34.68 -19.18 23.00
CA GLY A 254 -35.83 -19.55 22.16
C GLY A 254 -37.07 -18.64 22.26
N THR A 255 -37.02 -17.64 23.15
CA THR A 255 -38.09 -16.67 23.39
C THR A 255 -37.66 -15.29 22.87
N GLY A 256 -38.51 -14.63 22.08
CA GLY A 256 -38.29 -13.27 21.61
C GLY A 256 -38.68 -13.06 20.15
N THR A 257 -38.94 -11.80 19.82
CA THR A 257 -39.18 -11.34 18.45
C THR A 257 -38.12 -10.31 18.10
N LEU A 258 -37.51 -10.44 16.93
CA LEU A 258 -36.51 -9.48 16.41
C LEU A 258 -37.02 -8.83 15.14
N GLY A 259 -36.81 -7.53 15.01
CA GLY A 259 -36.85 -6.86 13.73
C GLY A 259 -35.53 -7.07 12.99
N VAL A 260 -35.62 -7.54 11.75
CA VAL A 260 -34.47 -7.78 10.88
C VAL A 260 -34.74 -7.15 9.51
N VAL A 261 -33.71 -6.52 8.94
CA VAL A 261 -33.68 -6.13 7.53
C VAL A 261 -32.46 -6.78 6.88
N VAL A 262 -32.68 -7.37 5.71
CA VAL A 262 -31.64 -7.99 4.90
C VAL A 262 -31.59 -7.25 3.55
N GLY A 263 -30.40 -6.78 3.18
CA GLY A 263 -30.12 -6.25 1.84
C GLY A 263 -29.08 -7.11 1.15
N ALA A 264 -29.40 -7.62 -0.04
CA ALA A 264 -28.49 -8.35 -0.90
C ALA A 264 -28.18 -7.49 -2.14
N ILE A 265 -26.90 -7.29 -2.40
CA ILE A 265 -26.40 -6.53 -3.55
C ILE A 265 -25.29 -7.31 -4.24
N THR A 266 -25.41 -7.46 -5.55
CA THR A 266 -24.34 -8.05 -6.36
C THR A 266 -23.62 -6.94 -7.12
N PHE A 267 -22.29 -6.98 -7.06
CA PHE A 267 -21.40 -6.15 -7.83
C PHE A 267 -20.82 -6.93 -9.02
N THR A 268 -20.49 -6.24 -10.10
CA THR A 268 -19.83 -6.76 -11.30
C THR A 268 -18.51 -6.03 -11.54
N GLY A 269 -17.57 -6.68 -12.23
CA GLY A 269 -16.23 -6.14 -12.44
C GLY A 269 -15.34 -6.16 -11.19
N VAL A 270 -15.56 -7.12 -10.29
CA VAL A 270 -14.89 -7.23 -8.99
C VAL A 270 -13.70 -8.19 -9.06
N ASP A 271 -12.63 -7.89 -8.30
CA ASP A 271 -11.52 -8.80 -8.04
C ASP A 271 -12.01 -10.14 -7.45
N GLN A 272 -11.72 -11.27 -8.11
CA GLN A 272 -12.19 -12.60 -7.70
C GLN A 272 -11.22 -13.32 -6.74
N THR A 273 -10.11 -12.69 -6.36
CA THR A 273 -9.12 -13.23 -5.42
C THR A 273 -9.18 -12.54 -4.06
N SER A 274 -9.21 -11.20 -4.05
CA SER A 274 -9.27 -10.39 -2.84
C SER A 274 -10.31 -9.26 -3.01
N PRO A 275 -11.60 -9.59 -3.20
CA PRO A 275 -12.67 -8.64 -3.56
C PRO A 275 -12.90 -7.52 -2.56
N LEU A 276 -12.57 -7.73 -1.29
CA LEU A 276 -12.98 -6.87 -0.18
C LEU A 276 -11.77 -6.32 0.58
N ARG A 277 -11.85 -5.06 0.97
CA ARG A 277 -11.02 -4.50 2.05
C ARG A 277 -11.56 -4.93 3.41
N SER A 278 -10.76 -4.70 4.45
CA SER A 278 -11.17 -4.95 5.84
C SER A 278 -12.47 -4.24 6.17
N PHE A 279 -13.38 -4.98 6.82
CA PHE A 279 -14.59 -4.42 7.39
C PHE A 279 -14.24 -3.35 8.44
N VAL A 280 -14.98 -2.25 8.39
CA VAL A 280 -14.93 -1.19 9.40
C VAL A 280 -16.31 -0.97 9.96
N SER A 281 -16.38 -0.58 11.23
CA SER A 281 -17.64 -0.30 11.91
C SER A 281 -17.56 0.94 12.77
N ALA A 282 -18.72 1.50 13.05
CA ALA A 282 -18.91 2.55 14.02
C ALA A 282 -20.28 2.40 14.67
N ASP A 283 -20.45 3.00 15.84
CA ASP A 283 -21.70 3.06 16.56
C ASP A 283 -21.85 4.40 17.27
N GLY A 284 -23.06 4.65 17.74
CA GLY A 284 -23.31 5.84 18.53
C GLY A 284 -24.62 5.78 19.29
N ALA A 285 -24.69 6.71 20.25
CA ALA A 285 -25.83 6.89 21.10
C ALA A 285 -26.91 7.75 20.44
N ALA A 286 -28.08 7.73 21.05
CA ALA A 286 -29.25 8.44 20.59
C ALA A 286 -29.01 9.95 20.34
N GLY A 287 -29.35 10.43 19.13
CA GLY A 287 -29.30 11.84 18.77
C GLY A 287 -28.05 12.29 18.00
N THR A 288 -27.08 11.38 17.76
CA THR A 288 -25.98 11.65 16.82
C THR A 288 -26.26 11.03 15.45
N PRO A 289 -25.81 11.67 14.35
CA PRO A 289 -25.77 11.01 13.04
C PRO A 289 -24.90 9.75 13.09
N ALA A 290 -25.26 8.75 12.30
CA ALA A 290 -24.32 7.69 11.97
C ALA A 290 -23.24 8.28 11.07
N SER A 291 -21.97 7.98 11.37
CA SER A 291 -20.86 8.42 10.54
C SER A 291 -19.70 7.46 10.65
N ILE A 292 -19.12 7.12 9.50
CA ILE A 292 -17.96 6.24 9.40
C ILE A 292 -17.07 6.68 8.24
N ASN A 293 -15.76 6.61 8.43
CA ASN A 293 -14.80 6.79 7.34
C ASN A 293 -14.30 5.43 6.88
N VAL A 294 -14.50 5.12 5.60
CA VAL A 294 -14.16 3.82 5.02
C VAL A 294 -12.85 3.95 4.22
N PRO A 295 -11.80 3.19 4.58
CA PRO A 295 -10.60 3.08 3.76
C PRO A 295 -10.94 2.46 2.40
N SER A 296 -10.58 3.15 1.32
CA SER A 296 -10.93 2.74 -0.04
C SER A 296 -9.89 3.26 -1.04
N GLY A 297 -9.95 2.77 -2.28
CA GLY A 297 -9.14 3.20 -3.41
C GLY A 297 -9.98 3.92 -4.47
N SER A 298 -9.32 4.67 -5.35
CA SER A 298 -9.98 5.16 -6.57
C SER A 298 -10.49 3.96 -7.39
N ASN A 299 -11.67 4.08 -7.99
CA ASN A 299 -12.36 3.03 -8.77
C ASN A 299 -12.93 1.84 -7.97
N GLU A 300 -12.80 1.85 -6.66
CA GLU A 300 -13.53 0.92 -5.77
C GLU A 300 -14.98 1.38 -5.58
N MET A 301 -15.79 0.54 -4.95
CA MET A 301 -17.14 0.90 -4.48
C MET A 301 -17.26 0.63 -2.99
N VAL A 302 -17.62 1.66 -2.23
CA VAL A 302 -17.92 1.52 -0.80
C VAL A 302 -19.38 1.17 -0.65
N LEU A 303 -19.66 0.20 0.23
CA LEU A 303 -20.99 -0.20 0.66
C LEU A 303 -21.05 -0.12 2.19
N ASP A 304 -22.10 0.48 2.72
CA ASP A 304 -22.43 0.41 4.14
C ASP A 304 -23.75 -0.31 4.40
N THR A 305 -23.93 -0.71 5.64
CA THR A 305 -25.21 -1.16 6.18
C THR A 305 -25.39 -0.65 7.60
N LEU A 306 -26.58 -0.14 7.88
CA LEU A 306 -26.93 0.53 9.13
C LEU A 306 -28.09 -0.21 9.80
N ALA A 307 -28.07 -0.26 11.14
CA ALA A 307 -29.21 -0.61 11.98
C ALA A 307 -29.52 0.55 12.95
N THR A 308 -30.77 1.00 12.99
CA THR A 308 -31.29 1.98 13.96
C THR A 308 -32.73 1.60 14.37
N GLY A 309 -33.36 2.33 15.30
CA GLY A 309 -34.71 2.02 15.77
C GLY A 309 -35.77 2.01 14.66
N GLY A 310 -36.71 1.07 14.71
CA GLY A 310 -37.76 0.89 13.69
C GLY A 310 -38.63 2.12 13.41
N ASN A 311 -38.79 3.01 14.40
CA ASN A 311 -39.56 4.25 14.29
C ASN A 311 -38.77 5.42 13.65
N GLN A 312 -37.53 5.20 13.22
CA GLN A 312 -36.71 6.24 12.61
C GLN A 312 -36.98 6.39 11.11
N THR A 313 -36.85 7.61 10.61
CA THR A 313 -36.69 7.94 9.19
C THR A 313 -35.23 8.30 8.95
N VAL A 314 -34.60 7.60 8.01
CA VAL A 314 -33.17 7.76 7.69
C VAL A 314 -32.99 8.55 6.41
N THR A 315 -32.16 9.60 6.46
CA THR A 315 -31.71 10.37 5.31
C THR A 315 -30.21 10.16 5.12
N LEU A 316 -29.81 9.75 3.90
CA LEU A 316 -28.42 9.51 3.55
C LEU A 316 -27.66 10.83 3.35
N GLY A 317 -26.35 10.78 3.55
CA GLY A 317 -25.43 11.88 3.33
C GLY A 317 -25.21 12.16 1.84
N PRO A 318 -24.49 13.26 1.54
CA PRO A 318 -24.24 13.68 0.17
C PRO A 318 -23.42 12.64 -0.60
N SER A 319 -23.74 12.44 -1.87
CA SER A 319 -23.05 11.51 -2.78
C SER A 319 -23.10 10.03 -2.37
N GLN A 320 -23.98 9.66 -1.43
CA GLN A 320 -24.39 8.28 -1.18
C GLN A 320 -25.64 7.95 -2.01
N THR A 321 -25.69 6.74 -2.56
CA THR A 321 -26.85 6.23 -3.30
C THR A 321 -27.49 5.11 -2.49
N ALA A 322 -28.76 5.30 -2.13
CA ALA A 322 -29.52 4.28 -1.42
C ALA A 322 -29.67 3.00 -2.26
N GLN A 323 -29.31 1.86 -1.67
CA GLN A 323 -29.58 0.53 -2.21
C GLN A 323 -30.80 -0.09 -1.54
N TRP A 324 -30.93 0.12 -0.24
CA TRP A 324 -32.17 -0.14 0.49
C TRP A 324 -32.33 0.88 1.62
N ASN A 325 -33.58 1.14 1.97
CA ASN A 325 -33.97 1.97 3.10
C ASN A 325 -35.32 1.47 3.62
N LEU A 326 -35.27 0.41 4.42
CA LEU A 326 -36.42 -0.39 4.82
C LEU A 326 -36.55 -0.48 6.33
N GLN A 327 -37.75 -0.84 6.78
CA GLN A 327 -38.08 -1.17 8.16
C GLN A 327 -38.54 -2.64 8.21
N SER A 328 -38.36 -3.31 9.36
CA SER A 328 -38.81 -4.70 9.54
C SER A 328 -40.34 -4.85 9.51
N LEU A 329 -41.08 -3.81 9.92
CA LEU A 329 -42.54 -3.66 9.81
C LEU A 329 -42.91 -2.16 9.79
N THR A 330 -44.13 -1.82 9.38
CA THR A 330 -44.58 -0.42 9.29
C THR A 330 -44.78 0.25 10.65
N ASN A 331 -44.04 1.34 10.91
CA ASN A 331 -44.26 2.33 11.98
C ASN A 331 -44.24 1.82 13.43
N ALA A 332 -43.42 0.82 13.75
CA ALA A 332 -43.40 0.25 15.09
C ALA A 332 -42.07 0.47 15.83
N ALA A 333 -42.19 0.63 17.16
CA ALA A 333 -41.07 0.68 18.10
C ALA A 333 -40.47 -0.72 18.29
N ASN A 334 -39.58 -0.87 19.27
CA ASN A 334 -38.97 -2.14 19.68
C ASN A 334 -40.00 -3.30 19.64
N PRO A 335 -39.74 -4.44 18.96
CA PRO A 335 -38.46 -4.96 18.45
C PRO A 335 -38.04 -4.53 17.04
N ASP A 336 -38.70 -3.58 16.40
CA ASP A 336 -38.41 -3.28 14.99
C ASP A 336 -37.10 -2.53 14.76
N VAL A 337 -36.54 -2.74 13.57
CA VAL A 337 -35.31 -2.12 13.07
C VAL A 337 -35.62 -1.32 11.82
N ARG A 338 -35.01 -0.14 11.71
CA ARG A 338 -34.88 0.62 10.46
C ARG A 338 -33.46 0.43 9.98
N ALA A 339 -33.29 0.12 8.70
CA ALA A 339 -32.00 -0.15 8.13
C ALA A 339 -31.84 0.48 6.76
N THR A 340 -30.62 0.95 6.51
CA THR A 340 -30.19 1.40 5.19
C THR A 340 -28.99 0.59 4.74
N GLY A 341 -28.81 0.52 3.44
CA GLY A 341 -27.52 0.24 2.84
C GLY A 341 -27.36 1.15 1.66
N SER A 342 -26.18 1.73 1.54
CA SER A 342 -25.88 2.74 0.54
C SER A 342 -24.51 2.52 -0.05
N THR A 343 -24.38 2.93 -1.31
CA THR A 343 -23.10 2.87 -2.01
C THR A 343 -22.56 4.25 -2.27
N ARG A 344 -21.23 4.34 -2.34
CA ARG A 344 -20.51 5.53 -2.73
C ARG A 344 -19.26 5.16 -3.53
N ALA A 345 -18.92 5.99 -4.51
CA ALA A 345 -17.69 5.81 -5.28
C ALA A 345 -16.46 5.86 -4.37
N GLY A 346 -15.50 4.97 -4.63
CA GLY A 346 -14.26 4.84 -3.88
C GLY A 346 -13.35 6.06 -4.03
N ALA A 347 -12.63 6.36 -2.95
CA ALA A 347 -11.58 7.36 -2.85
C ALA A 347 -10.64 6.95 -1.70
N SER A 348 -9.47 7.58 -1.56
CA SER A 348 -8.50 7.26 -0.49
C SER A 348 -9.09 7.14 0.92
N SER A 349 -10.15 7.90 1.21
CA SER A 349 -11.04 7.73 2.36
C SER A 349 -12.43 8.22 1.98
N VAL A 350 -13.45 7.41 2.25
CA VAL A 350 -14.84 7.70 1.89
C VAL A 350 -15.67 7.90 3.16
N PRO A 351 -16.11 9.14 3.46
CA PRO A 351 -17.07 9.36 4.55
C PRO A 351 -18.45 8.85 4.16
N MET A 352 -19.06 8.03 5.00
CA MET A 352 -20.47 7.64 4.93
C MET A 352 -21.19 8.26 6.13
N SER A 353 -22.41 8.75 5.95
CA SER A 353 -23.15 9.38 7.04
C SER A 353 -24.65 9.35 6.84
N GLU A 354 -25.40 9.01 7.89
CA GLU A 354 -26.85 8.96 7.88
C GLU A 354 -27.44 9.76 9.05
N THR A 355 -28.54 10.46 8.79
CA THR A 355 -29.25 11.26 9.80
C THR A 355 -30.65 10.70 10.07
N PHE A 356 -31.13 10.88 11.30
CA PHE A 356 -32.40 10.32 11.79
C PHE A 356 -33.32 11.42 12.30
N ASN A 357 -34.64 11.21 12.22
CA ASN A 357 -35.65 12.15 12.72
C ASN A 357 -35.84 12.15 14.25
N GLY A 358 -35.27 11.18 14.97
CA GLY A 358 -35.39 11.07 16.42
C GLY A 358 -34.11 10.58 17.09
N THR A 359 -34.24 10.20 18.36
CA THR A 359 -33.14 9.68 19.18
C THR A 359 -33.17 8.14 19.14
N SER A 360 -32.12 7.54 18.58
CA SER A 360 -31.94 6.09 18.61
C SER A 360 -30.47 5.71 18.61
N ASN A 361 -30.11 4.65 19.34
CA ASN A 361 -28.82 4.01 19.16
C ASN A 361 -28.73 3.44 17.75
N TRP A 362 -27.51 3.42 17.22
CA TRP A 362 -27.24 2.92 15.89
C TRP A 362 -25.92 2.16 15.84
N SER A 363 -25.84 1.22 14.91
CA SER A 363 -24.61 0.53 14.53
C SER A 363 -24.51 0.53 13.01
N VAL A 364 -23.35 0.87 12.48
CA VAL A 364 -23.06 0.85 11.04
C VAL A 364 -21.82 0.00 10.78
N GLY A 365 -21.88 -0.78 9.70
CA GLY A 365 -20.77 -1.57 9.18
C GLY A 365 -20.55 -1.23 7.72
N ALA A 366 -19.31 -1.17 7.28
CA ALA A 366 -18.99 -0.83 5.90
C ALA A 366 -17.74 -1.55 5.42
N LEU A 367 -17.64 -1.68 4.11
CA LEU A 367 -16.49 -2.25 3.42
C LEU A 367 -16.31 -1.59 2.05
N SER A 368 -15.14 -1.82 1.44
CA SER A 368 -14.83 -1.38 0.09
C SER A 368 -14.63 -2.58 -0.82
N VAL A 369 -15.26 -2.56 -1.99
CA VAL A 369 -15.21 -3.58 -3.03
C VAL A 369 -14.16 -3.18 -4.07
N ARG A 370 -13.19 -4.06 -4.32
CA ARG A 370 -12.05 -3.83 -5.20
C ARG A 370 -12.38 -4.21 -6.66
N PRO A 371 -12.03 -3.37 -7.65
CA PRO A 371 -12.23 -3.72 -9.05
C PRO A 371 -11.26 -4.82 -9.47
N LEU A 372 -11.68 -5.58 -10.47
CA LEU A 372 -10.89 -6.55 -11.20
C LEU A 372 -9.63 -5.88 -11.79
N GLN A 373 -8.43 -6.30 -11.34
CA GLN A 373 -7.14 -5.72 -11.78
C GLN A 373 -6.09 -6.80 -12.09
N ALA A 374 -5.11 -6.45 -12.93
CA ALA A 374 -3.92 -7.27 -13.11
C ALA A 374 -2.92 -6.97 -11.98
N ASP A 375 -2.02 -7.91 -11.68
CA ASP A 375 -0.92 -7.71 -10.72
C ASP A 375 0.31 -8.36 -11.35
N VAL A 376 1.15 -7.55 -11.99
CA VAL A 376 2.35 -8.00 -12.70
C VAL A 376 3.57 -7.80 -11.82
N GLY A 377 4.06 -8.90 -11.26
CA GLY A 377 5.31 -8.92 -10.50
C GLY A 377 6.49 -9.37 -11.35
N VAL A 378 7.69 -8.94 -11.00
CA VAL A 378 8.95 -9.42 -11.59
C VAL A 378 9.85 -10.01 -10.51
N SER A 379 10.61 -11.04 -10.87
CA SER A 379 11.67 -11.63 -10.05
C SER A 379 12.89 -11.92 -10.92
N ILE A 380 14.08 -11.83 -10.35
CA ILE A 380 15.34 -12.07 -11.07
C ILE A 380 16.18 -13.05 -10.27
N THR A 381 16.75 -14.03 -10.96
CA THR A 381 17.77 -14.94 -10.42
C THR A 381 19.03 -14.84 -11.28
N ALA A 382 20.19 -14.88 -10.64
CA ALA A 382 21.49 -14.77 -11.29
C ALA A 382 22.35 -15.97 -10.91
N ASN A 383 23.19 -16.42 -11.86
CA ASN A 383 24.16 -17.49 -11.62
C ASN A 383 25.56 -16.90 -11.39
N GLY A 384 26.25 -17.40 -10.38
CA GLY A 384 27.68 -17.11 -10.19
C GLY A 384 28.53 -17.88 -11.20
N VAL A 385 29.59 -17.26 -11.70
CA VAL A 385 30.47 -17.83 -12.75
C VAL A 385 31.93 -17.46 -12.52
N PHE A 386 32.85 -18.13 -13.20
CA PHE A 386 34.26 -17.75 -13.20
C PHE A 386 34.60 -16.87 -14.40
N PHE A 387 35.34 -15.79 -14.21
CA PHE A 387 35.86 -14.98 -15.31
C PHE A 387 36.75 -15.83 -16.24
N PRO A 388 36.62 -15.73 -17.59
CA PRO A 388 35.80 -14.79 -18.36
C PRO A 388 34.44 -15.34 -18.86
N GLN A 389 33.79 -16.26 -18.12
CA GLN A 389 32.48 -16.80 -18.50
C GLN A 389 31.40 -15.71 -18.46
N ASN A 390 30.37 -15.87 -19.31
CA ASN A 390 29.22 -14.99 -19.31
C ASN A 390 28.33 -15.24 -18.09
N VAL A 391 27.78 -14.16 -17.54
CA VAL A 391 26.71 -14.22 -16.53
C VAL A 391 25.36 -14.38 -17.21
N SER A 392 24.45 -15.09 -16.56
CA SER A 392 23.06 -15.26 -17.00
C SER A 392 22.09 -14.80 -15.92
N TYR A 393 21.16 -13.92 -16.29
CA TYR A 393 20.03 -13.49 -15.47
C TYR A 393 18.75 -14.13 -16.01
N THR A 394 18.01 -14.83 -15.14
CA THR A 394 16.68 -15.35 -15.48
C THR A 394 15.64 -14.47 -14.81
N ILE A 395 14.95 -13.69 -15.63
CA ILE A 395 13.92 -12.75 -15.22
C ILE A 395 12.56 -13.40 -15.44
N THR A 396 11.73 -13.49 -14.40
CA THR A 396 10.37 -14.05 -14.49
C THR A 396 9.36 -12.98 -14.18
N VAL A 397 8.45 -12.74 -15.12
CA VAL A 397 7.29 -11.86 -14.99
C VAL A 397 6.06 -12.72 -14.75
N THR A 398 5.35 -12.48 -13.64
CA THR A 398 4.17 -13.24 -13.25
C THR A 398 2.98 -12.33 -13.10
N ASN A 399 1.83 -12.71 -13.68
CA ASN A 399 0.57 -12.05 -13.39
C ASN A 399 -0.16 -12.78 -12.26
N SER A 400 -0.01 -12.28 -11.03
CA SER A 400 -0.68 -12.81 -9.84
C SER A 400 -2.11 -12.30 -9.67
N GLY A 401 -2.52 -11.35 -10.52
CA GLY A 401 -3.81 -10.70 -10.42
C GLY A 401 -4.92 -11.55 -11.04
N PRO A 402 -6.18 -11.35 -10.61
CA PRO A 402 -7.35 -12.04 -11.18
C PRO A 402 -7.61 -11.71 -12.65
N SER A 403 -7.07 -10.60 -13.16
CA SER A 403 -7.29 -10.15 -14.55
C SER A 403 -6.14 -10.52 -15.44
N THR A 404 -6.42 -10.83 -16.70
CA THR A 404 -5.39 -10.90 -17.75
C THR A 404 -4.67 -9.55 -17.91
N ALA A 405 -3.34 -9.57 -17.83
CA ALA A 405 -2.48 -8.45 -18.15
C ALA A 405 -2.19 -8.44 -19.66
N THR A 406 -2.31 -7.29 -20.30
CA THR A 406 -2.06 -7.08 -21.73
C THR A 406 -1.06 -5.95 -21.91
N GLY A 407 -0.36 -5.92 -23.05
CA GLY A 407 0.67 -4.92 -23.30
C GLY A 407 1.82 -5.00 -22.29
N VAL A 408 2.08 -6.19 -21.75
CA VAL A 408 3.11 -6.40 -20.73
C VAL A 408 4.47 -6.11 -21.33
N THR A 409 5.18 -5.15 -20.73
CA THR A 409 6.49 -4.70 -21.18
C THR A 409 7.48 -4.77 -20.02
N LEU A 410 8.55 -5.54 -20.20
CA LEU A 410 9.68 -5.64 -19.28
C LEU A 410 10.79 -4.70 -19.77
N THR A 411 11.37 -3.92 -18.87
CA THR A 411 12.54 -3.08 -19.10
C THR A 411 13.65 -3.50 -18.15
N ASP A 412 14.75 -3.99 -18.70
CA ASP A 412 15.88 -4.54 -17.96
C ASP A 412 17.16 -3.71 -18.16
N THR A 413 17.86 -3.37 -17.08
CA THR A 413 19.03 -2.47 -17.11
C THR A 413 20.25 -3.14 -16.48
N LEU A 414 21.19 -3.55 -17.34
CA LEU A 414 22.48 -4.09 -16.93
C LEU A 414 23.36 -3.01 -16.28
N ALA A 415 24.02 -3.33 -15.16
CA ALA A 415 25.00 -2.45 -14.54
C ALA A 415 26.26 -2.22 -15.40
N ALA A 416 26.98 -1.14 -15.09
CA ALA A 416 28.26 -0.84 -15.73
C ALA A 416 29.26 -2.00 -15.55
N GLY A 417 30.03 -2.28 -16.61
CA GLY A 417 30.98 -3.40 -16.65
C GLY A 417 30.40 -4.72 -17.13
N LEU A 418 29.10 -4.78 -17.45
CA LEU A 418 28.50 -5.84 -18.26
C LEU A 418 28.40 -5.41 -19.72
N THR A 419 28.76 -6.30 -20.64
CA THR A 419 28.48 -6.15 -22.08
C THR A 419 27.39 -7.13 -22.47
N PHE A 420 26.29 -6.62 -23.02
CA PHE A 420 25.17 -7.46 -23.48
C PHE A 420 25.61 -8.46 -24.56
N VAL A 421 25.16 -9.71 -24.44
CA VAL A 421 25.39 -10.77 -25.42
C VAL A 421 24.09 -11.18 -26.10
N SER A 422 23.07 -11.55 -25.33
CA SER A 422 21.79 -12.00 -25.86
C SER A 422 20.66 -11.86 -24.85
N SER A 423 19.43 -11.76 -25.36
CA SER A 423 18.20 -11.91 -24.59
C SER A 423 17.30 -12.95 -25.27
N THR A 424 16.68 -13.83 -24.50
CA THR A 424 15.82 -14.90 -25.01
C THR A 424 14.51 -14.93 -24.19
N PRO A 425 13.43 -14.35 -24.71
CA PRO A 425 12.12 -14.41 -24.05
C PRO A 425 11.40 -15.73 -24.35
N SER A 426 10.59 -16.22 -23.41
CA SER A 426 9.69 -17.38 -23.62
C SER A 426 8.48 -17.02 -24.50
N GLN A 427 8.12 -15.75 -24.55
CA GLN A 427 7.08 -15.21 -25.41
C GLN A 427 7.37 -13.74 -25.78
N GLY A 428 6.90 -13.32 -26.95
CA GLY A 428 7.12 -11.96 -27.42
C GLY A 428 8.53 -11.73 -27.96
N THR A 429 9.00 -10.49 -27.92
CA THR A 429 10.30 -10.08 -28.50
C THR A 429 11.05 -9.10 -27.60
N CYS A 430 12.37 -9.18 -27.61
CA CYS A 430 13.27 -8.27 -26.91
C CYS A 430 14.13 -7.47 -27.90
N ALA A 431 14.43 -6.21 -27.57
CA ALA A 431 15.31 -5.34 -28.33
C ALA A 431 16.15 -4.44 -27.42
N GLY A 432 17.24 -3.88 -27.94
CA GLY A 432 18.17 -3.05 -27.17
C GLY A 432 19.27 -3.86 -26.49
N THR A 433 20.13 -3.16 -25.74
CA THR A 433 21.33 -3.74 -25.09
C THR A 433 21.45 -3.31 -23.62
N SER A 434 21.14 -2.05 -23.31
CA SER A 434 20.87 -1.56 -21.95
C SER A 434 20.24 -0.14 -22.06
N PRO A 435 18.95 0.05 -21.75
CA PRO A 435 18.03 -0.99 -21.29
C PRO A 435 17.64 -1.96 -22.42
N ILE A 436 17.37 -3.21 -22.04
CA ILE A 436 16.73 -4.23 -22.88
C ILE A 436 15.22 -4.10 -22.66
N ILE A 437 14.46 -3.93 -23.75
CA ILE A 437 13.01 -3.79 -23.70
C ILE A 437 12.39 -5.04 -24.32
N CYS A 438 11.61 -5.77 -23.53
CA CYS A 438 10.91 -6.97 -23.95
C CYS A 438 9.39 -6.76 -23.94
N ASN A 439 8.79 -6.83 -25.13
CA ASN A 439 7.33 -6.79 -25.32
C ASN A 439 6.79 -8.21 -25.16
N LEU A 440 6.32 -8.55 -23.96
CA LEU A 440 5.84 -9.90 -23.61
C LEU A 440 4.38 -10.13 -24.02
N GLY A 441 3.63 -9.08 -24.35
CA GLY A 441 2.26 -9.20 -24.86
C GLY A 441 1.25 -9.47 -23.76
N THR A 442 0.54 -10.60 -23.83
CA THR A 442 -0.53 -10.95 -22.89
C THR A 442 -0.07 -12.03 -21.92
N ILE A 443 -0.31 -11.83 -20.62
CA ILE A 443 -0.09 -12.81 -19.56
C ILE A 443 -1.41 -12.98 -18.81
N THR A 444 -2.03 -14.15 -18.95
CA THR A 444 -3.28 -14.49 -18.27
C THR A 444 -3.08 -14.62 -16.76
N SER A 445 -4.17 -14.54 -15.99
CA SER A 445 -4.13 -14.70 -14.54
C SER A 445 -3.44 -16.01 -14.13
N GLY A 446 -2.54 -15.93 -13.15
CA GLY A 446 -1.76 -17.06 -12.63
C GLY A 446 -0.64 -17.55 -13.54
N SER A 447 -0.45 -16.96 -14.72
CA SER A 447 0.60 -17.36 -15.68
C SER A 447 1.85 -16.47 -15.57
N SER A 448 2.95 -16.94 -16.16
CA SER A 448 4.22 -16.23 -16.18
C SER A 448 4.92 -16.29 -17.55
N ALA A 449 5.81 -15.34 -17.78
CA ALA A 449 6.73 -15.28 -18.90
C ALA A 449 8.15 -15.10 -18.39
N THR A 450 9.13 -15.72 -19.04
CA THR A 450 10.55 -15.66 -18.63
C THR A 450 11.41 -15.01 -19.70
N VAL A 451 12.42 -14.25 -19.30
CA VAL A 451 13.46 -13.71 -20.18
C VAL A 451 14.82 -14.10 -19.62
N ILE A 452 15.63 -14.77 -20.43
CA ILE A 452 17.02 -15.08 -20.09
C ILE A 452 17.92 -14.03 -20.74
N VAL A 453 18.65 -13.27 -19.92
CA VAL A 453 19.61 -12.25 -20.37
C VAL A 453 21.03 -12.75 -20.10
N VAL A 454 21.89 -12.69 -21.10
CA VAL A 454 23.30 -13.10 -21.02
C VAL A 454 24.19 -11.90 -21.27
N ALA A 455 25.19 -11.72 -20.42
CA ALA A 455 26.16 -10.63 -20.53
C ALA A 455 27.59 -11.10 -20.19
N THR A 456 28.58 -10.44 -20.79
CA THR A 456 30.00 -10.69 -20.50
C THR A 456 30.49 -9.69 -19.45
N PRO A 457 31.05 -10.16 -18.33
CA PRO A 457 31.65 -9.29 -17.33
C PRO A 457 33.02 -8.76 -17.78
N SER A 458 33.35 -7.52 -17.44
CA SER A 458 34.64 -6.89 -17.75
C SER A 458 35.79 -7.34 -16.83
N ALA A 459 35.49 -7.84 -15.63
CA ALA A 459 36.44 -8.29 -14.62
C ALA A 459 35.74 -9.20 -13.58
N PRO A 460 36.48 -9.89 -12.70
CA PRO A 460 35.91 -10.46 -11.48
C PRO A 460 35.25 -9.38 -10.61
N GLY A 461 34.10 -9.68 -10.01
CA GLY A 461 33.33 -8.74 -9.19
C GLY A 461 31.85 -9.10 -9.05
N SER A 462 31.08 -8.20 -8.45
CA SER A 462 29.63 -8.30 -8.35
C SER A 462 28.95 -7.43 -9.39
N TYR A 463 28.03 -8.00 -10.15
CA TYR A 463 27.29 -7.30 -11.20
C TYR A 463 25.80 -7.29 -10.88
N VAL A 464 25.24 -6.08 -10.81
CA VAL A 464 23.83 -5.88 -10.48
C VAL A 464 23.01 -5.85 -11.78
N ASP A 465 21.84 -6.46 -11.74
CA ASP A 465 20.84 -6.38 -12.78
C ASP A 465 19.50 -5.94 -12.19
N THR A 466 18.79 -5.04 -12.87
CA THR A 466 17.51 -4.50 -12.39
C THR A 466 16.50 -4.45 -13.51
N ALA A 467 15.38 -5.13 -13.31
CA ALA A 467 14.30 -5.21 -14.26
C ALA A 467 13.00 -4.65 -13.67
N THR A 468 12.23 -3.98 -14.51
CA THR A 468 10.93 -3.38 -14.18
C THR A 468 9.87 -3.81 -15.18
N VAL A 469 8.62 -4.01 -14.72
CA VAL A 469 7.52 -4.44 -15.58
C VAL A 469 6.34 -3.47 -15.54
N THR A 470 5.70 -3.28 -16.68
CA THR A 470 4.47 -2.50 -16.83
C THR A 470 3.44 -3.29 -17.64
N ALA A 471 2.16 -2.97 -17.49
CA ALA A 471 1.06 -3.51 -18.27
C ALA A 471 0.02 -2.41 -18.55
N THR A 472 -0.90 -2.65 -19.48
CA THR A 472 -1.99 -1.71 -19.80
C THR A 472 -3.00 -1.61 -18.66
N GLN A 473 -3.28 -2.72 -17.97
CA GLN A 473 -4.18 -2.78 -16.83
C GLN A 473 -3.52 -2.14 -15.60
N PRO A 474 -4.26 -1.35 -14.80
CA PRO A 474 -3.75 -0.85 -13.53
C PRO A 474 -3.31 -1.99 -12.62
N ASP A 475 -2.13 -1.82 -12.04
CA ASP A 475 -1.56 -2.67 -11.01
C ASP A 475 -1.46 -1.86 -9.72
N LEU A 476 -2.21 -2.27 -8.68
CA LEU A 476 -2.20 -1.58 -7.38
C LEU A 476 -1.03 -2.02 -6.49
N ASN A 477 -0.33 -3.09 -6.86
CA ASN A 477 0.81 -3.62 -6.11
C ASN A 477 2.14 -3.22 -6.75
N GLY A 478 2.28 -1.93 -7.12
CA GLY A 478 3.48 -1.38 -7.77
C GLY A 478 4.85 -1.70 -7.14
N GLY A 479 4.89 -2.23 -5.91
CA GLY A 479 6.10 -2.62 -5.20
C GLY A 479 6.74 -3.92 -5.69
N ASN A 480 6.01 -4.80 -6.38
CA ASN A 480 6.57 -6.03 -6.96
C ASN A 480 6.94 -5.88 -8.46
N ASN A 481 6.68 -4.71 -9.05
CA ASN A 481 6.94 -4.41 -10.46
C ASN A 481 8.41 -4.08 -10.74
N SER A 482 9.30 -4.21 -9.75
CA SER A 482 10.74 -4.03 -9.88
C SER A 482 11.47 -5.07 -9.07
N ALA A 483 12.52 -5.67 -9.65
CA ALA A 483 13.38 -6.61 -8.96
C ALA A 483 14.85 -6.38 -9.33
N THR A 484 15.73 -6.75 -8.41
CA THR A 484 17.18 -6.63 -8.58
C THR A 484 17.85 -7.93 -8.16
N ALA A 485 18.84 -8.38 -8.93
CA ALA A 485 19.70 -9.51 -8.56
C ALA A 485 21.18 -9.14 -8.73
N VAL A 486 22.05 -9.93 -8.11
CA VAL A 486 23.51 -9.75 -8.20
C VAL A 486 24.15 -11.05 -8.67
N ALA A 487 24.86 -11.00 -9.79
CA ALA A 487 25.75 -12.08 -10.22
C ALA A 487 27.15 -11.88 -9.62
N PHE A 488 27.74 -12.95 -9.11
CA PHE A 488 29.12 -12.95 -8.64
C PHE A 488 30.03 -13.61 -9.68
N VAL A 489 31.06 -12.88 -10.11
CA VAL A 489 32.06 -13.35 -11.06
C VAL A 489 33.38 -13.50 -10.33
N GLU A 490 33.83 -14.75 -10.19
CA GLU A 490 35.06 -15.07 -9.47
C GLU A 490 36.25 -15.16 -10.42
N SER A 491 37.44 -14.84 -9.92
CA SER A 491 38.68 -15.10 -10.64
C SER A 491 39.01 -16.58 -10.56
N ASN A 492 39.34 -17.20 -11.69
CA ASN A 492 39.84 -18.58 -11.71
C ASN A 492 41.23 -18.74 -11.04
N ALA A 493 41.83 -17.68 -10.50
CA ALA A 493 43.07 -17.76 -9.72
C ALA A 493 42.91 -18.48 -8.36
N CYS A 494 41.69 -18.82 -7.96
CA CYS A 494 41.39 -19.57 -6.74
C CYS A 494 40.86 -20.99 -6.99
N SER A 495 41.01 -21.57 -8.19
CA SER A 495 40.81 -23.00 -8.37
C SER A 495 42.04 -23.76 -7.87
N ASN A 496 42.02 -24.09 -6.58
CA ASN A 496 42.66 -25.22 -5.91
C ASN A 496 44.08 -25.64 -6.41
N PRO A 497 45.17 -25.49 -5.62
CA PRO A 497 46.42 -26.15 -5.95
C PRO A 497 46.20 -27.68 -6.00
N ALA A 498 46.30 -28.25 -7.19
CA ALA A 498 46.45 -29.66 -7.53
C ALA A 498 45.84 -30.68 -6.54
N LYS A 499 44.72 -31.30 -6.92
CA LYS A 499 44.19 -32.54 -6.34
C LYS A 499 45.01 -33.78 -6.78
N ASN A 500 46.33 -33.62 -6.83
CA ASN A 500 47.29 -34.63 -7.23
C ASN A 500 48.51 -34.55 -6.32
N GLY A 501 48.28 -34.74 -5.01
CA GLY A 501 49.13 -35.45 -4.05
C GLY A 501 50.58 -35.01 -3.82
N ASN A 502 51.14 -34.11 -4.62
CA ASN A 502 52.49 -33.59 -4.46
C ASN A 502 52.39 -32.13 -4.08
N GLY A 503 52.78 -31.82 -2.85
CA GLY A 503 52.96 -30.47 -2.36
C GLY A 503 53.92 -29.71 -3.28
N GLY A 504 53.36 -28.90 -4.17
CA GLY A 504 54.10 -27.88 -4.90
C GLY A 504 54.19 -26.63 -4.04
N THR A 505 55.40 -26.10 -3.89
CA THR A 505 55.64 -24.81 -3.26
C THR A 505 54.96 -23.72 -4.10
N LEU A 506 54.04 -22.97 -3.50
CA LEU A 506 53.49 -21.74 -4.09
C LEU A 506 54.62 -20.71 -4.17
N ALA A 507 55.27 -20.61 -5.33
CA ALA A 507 56.25 -19.58 -5.63
C ALA A 507 55.53 -18.37 -6.26
N GLY A 508 55.00 -17.48 -5.42
CA GLY A 508 54.35 -16.25 -5.85
C GLY A 508 53.74 -15.48 -4.68
N VAL A 509 53.62 -14.16 -4.82
CA VAL A 509 52.93 -13.31 -3.84
C VAL A 509 51.43 -13.58 -3.93
N ILE A 510 50.87 -14.23 -2.90
CA ILE A 510 49.41 -14.36 -2.74
C ILE A 510 48.91 -13.03 -2.19
N ASN A 511 48.25 -12.25 -3.04
CA ASN A 511 47.64 -11.00 -2.63
C ASN A 511 46.17 -11.28 -2.27
N THR A 512 45.91 -11.65 -1.01
CA THR A 512 44.54 -11.72 -0.50
C THR A 512 44.00 -10.31 -0.25
N TYR A 513 42.93 -9.96 -0.96
CA TYR A 513 42.16 -8.74 -0.71
C TYR A 513 41.50 -8.83 0.68
N TYR A 514 41.49 -7.73 1.44
CA TYR A 514 41.00 -7.51 2.83
C TYR A 514 41.99 -7.73 3.99
N PRO A 515 42.06 -6.81 4.98
CA PRO A 515 43.34 -6.38 5.53
C PRO A 515 43.65 -7.02 6.90
N ALA A 516 44.55 -7.99 6.90
CA ALA A 516 45.60 -8.12 7.90
C ALA A 516 46.75 -8.87 7.24
N THR A 517 47.94 -8.27 7.17
CA THR A 517 49.16 -9.00 6.77
C THR A 517 49.39 -10.14 7.75
N ALA A 518 49.04 -11.36 7.37
CA ALA A 518 49.48 -12.54 8.09
C ALA A 518 50.84 -12.95 7.51
N ASN A 519 51.89 -12.81 8.32
CA ASN A 519 53.22 -13.27 7.96
C ASN A 519 53.40 -14.69 8.49
N ALA A 520 53.64 -15.64 7.59
CA ALA A 520 53.98 -17.02 7.95
C ALA A 520 55.46 -17.26 7.62
N ALA A 521 56.19 -17.92 8.51
CA ALA A 521 57.61 -18.18 8.32
C ALA A 521 57.83 -19.20 7.18
N ALA A 522 58.98 -19.15 6.51
CA ALA A 522 59.32 -20.12 5.48
C ALA A 522 59.21 -21.56 6.05
N GLY A 523 58.27 -22.35 5.51
CA GLY A 523 58.03 -23.75 5.92
C GLY A 523 56.76 -24.01 6.72
N THR A 524 55.93 -23.01 7.03
CA THR A 524 54.64 -23.24 7.72
C THR A 524 53.56 -23.85 6.81
N THR A 525 52.79 -24.79 7.36
CA THR A 525 51.68 -25.48 6.66
C THR A 525 50.29 -24.88 6.90
N ALA A 526 50.19 -23.80 7.69
CA ALA A 526 48.97 -23.02 7.91
C ALA A 526 49.32 -21.58 8.30
N ILE A 527 48.40 -20.65 8.06
CA ILE A 527 48.44 -19.23 8.49
C ILE A 527 47.66 -19.07 9.78
#